data_AF-A0A915PE48-F1
#
_entry.id   AF-A0A915PE48-F1
#
_cell.length_a   1.000
_cell.length_b   1.000
_cell.length_c   1.000
_cell.angle_alpha   90.00
_cell.angle_beta   90.00
_cell.angle_gamma   90.00
#
_symmetry.space_group_name_H-M   'P 1'
#
loop_
_entity.id
_entity.type
_entity.pdbx_description
1 polymer ?
#
loop_
_entity_poly.entity_id
_entity_poly.type
_entity_poly.pdbx_seq_one_letter_code
_entity_poly.pdbx_strand_id
1 'polypeptide(L)' 'MSSRLGANEYEVRLYFAKLLAITDNVRNENYTLTIANRFYLRKDSSAKESFSRILQYYYEEELRNFEFAKKKQLVKA' A
#
# COMPACT_ATOMS: atom_id res chain seq x y z
N MET A 1 -18.96 22.53 -21.25
CA MET A 1 -19.22 21.13 -20.88
C MET A 1 -18.72 20.92 -19.46
N SER A 2 -19.63 20.66 -18.52
CA SER A 2 -19.33 20.47 -17.09
C SER A 2 -18.69 19.09 -16.88
N SER A 3 -17.40 19.06 -16.53
CA SER A 3 -16.73 17.84 -16.07
C SER A 3 -17.07 17.61 -14.60
N ARG A 4 -17.64 16.45 -14.31
CA ARG A 4 -18.00 15.99 -12.96
C ARG A 4 -16.84 16.20 -11.98
N LEU A 5 -17.13 16.84 -10.84
CA LEU A 5 -16.26 17.09 -9.69
C LEU A 5 -15.89 15.78 -8.95
N GLY A 6 -15.25 14.85 -9.65
CA GLY A 6 -14.59 13.69 -9.03
C GLY A 6 -13.09 13.93 -9.06
N ALA A 7 -12.42 13.77 -7.92
CA ALA A 7 -10.95 13.76 -7.90
C ALA A 7 -10.44 12.68 -8.86
N ASN A 8 -9.43 13.01 -9.68
CA ASN A 8 -8.86 12.03 -10.60
C ASN A 8 -8.20 10.90 -9.79
N GLU A 9 -8.35 9.65 -10.22
CA GLU A 9 -7.76 8.46 -9.58
C GLU A 9 -6.25 8.63 -9.32
N TYR A 10 -5.54 9.30 -10.25
CA TYR A 10 -4.13 9.65 -10.09
C TYR A 10 -3.89 10.59 -8.89
N GLU A 11 -4.69 11.64 -8.76
CA GLU A 11 -4.57 12.64 -7.70
C GLU A 11 -4.85 12.02 -6.33
N VAL A 12 -5.85 11.14 -6.26
CA VAL A 12 -6.18 10.41 -5.04
C VAL A 12 -5.01 9.52 -4.61
N ARG A 13 -4.42 8.74 -5.53
CA ARG A 13 -3.27 7.88 -5.23
C ARG A 13 -2.06 8.67 -4.77
N LEU A 14 -1.74 9.76 -5.48
CA LEU A 14 -0.62 10.62 -5.15
C LEU A 14 -0.81 11.30 -3.78
N TYR A 15 -2.04 11.72 -3.48
CA TYR A 15 -2.36 12.34 -2.18
C TYR A 15 -2.11 11.37 -1.03
N PHE A 16 -2.63 10.14 -1.10
CA PHE A 16 -2.44 9.16 -0.04
C PHE A 16 -0.99 8.68 0.09
N ALA A 17 -0.28 8.50 -1.02
CA ALA A 17 1.16 8.20 -1.02
C ALA A 17 1.95 9.26 -0.24
N LYS A 18 1.72 10.55 -0.56
CA LYS A 18 2.35 11.67 0.13
C LYS A 18 1.95 11.74 1.60
N LEU A 19 0.67 11.53 1.91
CA LEU A 19 0.18 11.57 3.28
C LEU A 19 0.88 10.52 4.14
N LEU A 20 1.00 9.28 3.66
CA LEU A 20 1.70 8.21 4.37
C LEU A 20 3.18 8.55 4.59
N ALA A 21 3.87 8.98 3.53
CA ALA A 21 5.29 9.34 3.61
C ALA A 21 5.54 10.52 4.55
N ILE A 22 4.69 11.54 4.55
CA ILE A 22 4.80 12.67 5.48
C ILE A 22 4.55 12.18 6.90
N THR A 23 3.47 11.41 7.11
CA THR A 23 3.05 10.97 8.45
C THR A 23 4.10 10.08 9.11
N ASP A 24 4.75 9.18 8.37
CA ASP A 24 5.81 8.30 8.88
C ASP A 24 7.12 9.06 9.17
N ASN A 25 7.38 10.17 8.47
CA ASN A 25 8.58 10.99 8.66
C ASN A 25 8.44 12.08 9.74
N VAL A 26 7.24 12.32 10.28
CA VAL A 26 7.03 13.33 11.32
C VAL A 26 7.69 12.87 12.62
N ARG A 27 8.65 13.67 13.11
CA ARG A 27 9.23 13.49 14.44
C ARG A 27 8.31 14.14 15.48
N ASN A 28 7.97 13.38 16.52
CA ASN A 28 7.22 13.86 17.66
C ASN A 28 7.96 13.52 18.95
N GLU A 29 7.93 14.43 19.93
CA GLU A 29 8.62 14.23 21.22
C GLU A 29 7.91 13.19 22.10
N ASN A 30 6.62 12.97 21.89
CA ASN A 30 5.77 12.13 22.73
C ASN A 30 5.59 10.71 22.19
N TYR A 31 5.82 10.50 20.89
CA TYR A 31 5.67 9.19 20.28
C TYR A 31 6.55 9.03 19.04
N THR A 32 6.92 7.79 18.76
CA THR A 32 7.43 7.37 17.44
C THR A 32 6.30 6.66 16.72
N LEU A 33 6.00 7.12 15.51
CA LEU A 33 5.07 6.43 14.61
C LEU A 33 5.87 5.64 13.58
N THR A 34 5.44 4.41 13.31
CA THR A 34 6.03 3.56 12.28
C THR A 34 4.89 2.91 11.51
N ILE A 35 4.86 3.11 10.20
CA ILE A 35 3.84 2.59 9.31
C ILE A 35 4.47 1.51 8.42
N ALA A 36 3.90 0.31 8.43
CA ALA A 36 4.33 -0.79 7.57
C ALA A 36 3.11 -1.47 6.95
N ASN A 37 2.90 -1.25 5.66
CA ASN A 37 1.81 -1.88 4.89
C ASN A 37 2.37 -3.01 4.04
N ARG A 38 1.62 -4.10 3.88
CA ARG A 38 2.01 -5.20 2.98
C ARG A 38 0.80 -5.79 2.28
N PHE A 39 0.95 -6.08 0.99
CA PHE A 39 -0.10 -6.68 0.17
C PHE A 39 0.21 -8.15 -0.12
N TYR A 40 -0.72 -9.01 0.27
CA TYR A 40 -0.63 -10.44 0.03
C TYR A 40 -1.63 -10.89 -1.02
N LEU A 41 -1.17 -11.72 -1.95
CA LEU A 41 -2.01 -12.35 -2.97
C LEU A 41 -1.98 -13.87 -2.77
N ARG A 42 -3.12 -14.55 -2.96
CA ARG A 42 -3.15 -16.02 -2.93
C ARG A 42 -2.25 -16.57 -4.04
N LYS A 43 -1.40 -17.56 -3.74
CA LYS A 43 -0.37 -18.07 -4.68
C LYS A 43 -0.90 -18.51 -6.06
N ASP A 44 -2.13 -19.01 -6.12
CA ASP A 44 -2.84 -19.46 -7.32
C ASP A 44 -3.65 -18.34 -8.00
N SER A 45 -3.51 -17.09 -7.55
CA SER A 45 -4.14 -15.92 -8.15
C SER A 45 -3.09 -15.04 -8.84
N SER A 46 -3.52 -14.31 -9.87
CA SER A 46 -2.69 -13.32 -10.56
C SER A 46 -3.30 -11.93 -10.40
N ALA A 47 -2.47 -10.94 -10.11
CA ALA A 47 -2.85 -9.53 -10.21
C ALA A 47 -2.53 -9.00 -11.61
N LYS A 48 -3.25 -7.96 -12.04
CA LYS A 48 -2.88 -7.21 -13.25
C LYS A 48 -1.51 -6.56 -13.03
N GLU A 49 -0.66 -6.56 -14.05
CA GLU A 49 0.65 -5.90 -13.98
C GLU A 49 0.53 -4.42 -13.59
N SER A 50 -0.51 -3.73 -14.05
CA SER A 50 -0.80 -2.35 -13.68
C SER A 50 -0.97 -2.15 -12.18
N PHE A 51 -1.55 -3.13 -11.47
CA PHE A 51 -1.71 -3.06 -10.02
C PHE A 51 -0.37 -3.21 -9.29
N SER A 52 0.49 -4.12 -9.72
CA SER A 52 1.85 -4.25 -9.18
C SER A 52 2.66 -2.96 -9.38
N ARG A 53 2.57 -2.34 -10.56
CA ARG A 53 3.24 -1.06 -10.86
C ARG A 53 2.72 0.08 -9.98
N ILE A 54 1.42 0.12 -9.69
CA ILE A 54 0.82 1.11 -8.78
C ILE A 54 1.39 0.96 -7.36
N LEU A 55 1.49 -0.26 -6.84
CA LEU A 55 2.03 -0.50 -5.51
C LEU A 55 3.49 -0.07 -5.40
N GLN A 56 4.30 -0.42 -6.40
CA GLN A 56 5.71 -0.06 -6.43
C GLN A 56 5.90 1.46 -6.54
N TYR A 57 5.11 2.14 -7.37
CA TYR A 57 5.28 3.57 -7.62
C TYR A 57 4.79 4.46 -6.49
N TYR A 58 3.62 4.15 -5.90
CA TYR A 58 2.98 5.02 -4.92
C TYR A 58 3.24 4.63 -3.46
N TYR A 59 3.56 3.36 -3.21
CA TYR A 59 3.67 2.84 -1.85
C TYR A 59 5.02 2.17 -1.57
N GLU A 60 5.94 2.18 -2.55
CA GLU A 60 7.24 1.50 -2.47
C GLU A 60 7.12 0.01 -2.08
N GLU A 61 5.98 -0.61 -2.43
CA GLU A 61 5.62 -1.96 -1.99
C GLU A 61 5.45 -2.94 -3.16
N GLU A 62 5.60 -4.22 -2.84
CA GLU A 62 5.48 -5.32 -3.79
C GLU A 62 4.39 -6.30 -3.36
N LEU A 63 3.70 -6.88 -4.33
CA LEU A 63 2.80 -7.99 -4.05
C LEU A 63 3.57 -9.22 -3.63
N ARG A 64 3.24 -9.74 -2.45
CA ARG A 64 3.81 -10.97 -1.93
C ARG A 64 2.82 -12.11 -2.09
N ASN A 65 3.25 -13.18 -2.76
CA ASN A 65 2.45 -14.40 -2.83
C ASN A 65 2.38 -15.04 -1.44
N PHE A 66 1.16 -15.42 -1.05
CA PHE A 66 0.83 -16.03 0.21
C PHE A 66 0.31 -17.45 0.00
N GLU A 67 0.93 -18.39 0.70
CA GLU A 67 0.47 -19.77 0.80
C GLU A 67 -0.30 -19.93 2.11
N PHE A 68 -1.61 -20.18 2.03
CA PHE A 68 -2.43 -20.42 3.23
C PHE A 68 -1.90 -21.55 4.12
N ALA A 69 -1.23 -22.55 3.54
CA ALA A 69 -0.57 -23.62 4.27
C ALA A 69 0.52 -23.12 5.25
N LYS A 70 1.11 -21.95 4.99
CA LYS A 70 2.13 -21.31 5.84
C LYS A 70 1.56 -20.30 6.84
N LYS A 71 0.24 -20.24 7.07
CA LYS A 71 -0.37 -19.24 8.00
C LYS A 71 0.27 -19.22 9.39
N LYS A 72 0.71 -20.39 9.89
CA LYS A 72 1.35 -20.52 11.21
C LYS A 72 2.78 -19.95 11.27
N GLN A 73 3.42 -19.68 10.13
CA GLN A 73 4.77 -19.10 10.07
C GLN A 73 4.75 -17.56 10.05
N LEU A 74 3.62 -16.95 9.65
CA LEU A 74 3.45 -15.50 9.56
C LEU A 74 2.93 -14.87 10.86
N VAL A 75 2.14 -15.62 11.63
CA VAL A 75 1.72 -15.22 12.99
C VAL A 75 2.73 -15.81 13.97
N LYS A 76 3.85 -15.11 14.20
CA LYS A 76 4.60 -15.30 15.44
C LYS A 76 3.87 -14.47 16.51
N ALA A 77 3.32 -15.18 17.51
CA ALA A 77 2.87 -14.58 18.76
C ALA A 77 4.06 -14.02 19.54
#